data_AF-A0A965HW81-F1
#
_entry.id   AF-A0A965HW81-F1
#
_cell.length_a   1.000
_cell.length_b   1.000
_cell.length_c   1.000
_cell.angle_alpha   90.00
_cell.angle_beta   90.00
_cell.angle_gamma   90.00
#
_symmetry.space_group_name_H-M   'P 1'
#
loop_
_entity.id
_entity.type
_entity.pdbx_description
1 polymer ?
#
loop_
_entity_poly.entity_id
_entity_poly.type
_entity_poly.pdbx_seq_one_letter_code
_entity_poly.pdbx_strand_id
1 'polypeptide(L)'
;SIGARPFFQRAENALVAGASQIAMIASIILCASIIIGVLGITGLGVKVTSLIMSGSSGLLWPALLLTAIACLILGMEVPTTAAYVICVSVAGPALIDLGMAPLQAHLFIFWFALISTITPPVCGAVFIASGMIGANWLQVAVTAMSLGVGLYVIPLALAADSSLVSITTTPLEALFAVIRVGLGLWLVSMGLVSSKQFVMRCAFIGAGVGIALMPFGFP
;
A
#
# COMPACT_ATOMS: atom_id res chain seq x y z
N SER A 1 -18.74 42.49 3.08
CA SER A 1 -19.56 41.85 4.13
C SER A 1 -20.13 40.57 3.56
N ILE A 2 -19.54 39.41 3.91
CA ILE A 2 -20.11 38.11 3.52
C ILE A 2 -21.38 37.97 4.35
N GLY A 3 -22.55 38.13 3.73
CA GLY A 3 -23.83 38.05 4.44
C GLY A 3 -23.98 36.69 5.13
N ALA A 4 -24.57 36.65 6.32
CA ALA A 4 -24.73 35.41 7.09
C ALA A 4 -25.53 34.34 6.33
N ARG A 5 -26.53 34.73 5.53
CA ARG A 5 -27.39 33.80 4.77
C ARG A 5 -26.65 32.91 3.75
N PRO A 6 -25.82 33.44 2.83
CA PRO A 6 -25.05 32.59 1.90
C PRO A 6 -23.98 31.73 2.60
N PHE A 7 -23.50 32.14 3.79
CA PHE A 7 -22.63 31.29 4.60
C PHE A 7 -23.38 30.07 5.15
N PHE A 8 -24.57 30.26 5.74
CA PHE A 8 -25.39 29.15 6.24
C PHE A 8 -25.80 28.17 5.13
N GLN A 9 -26.20 28.67 3.96
CA GLN A 9 -26.56 27.79 2.84
C GLN A 9 -25.38 26.95 2.33
N ARG A 10 -24.17 27.53 2.29
CA ARG A 10 -22.95 26.80 1.92
C ARG A 10 -22.56 25.78 2.98
N ALA A 11 -22.71 26.11 4.26
CA ALA A 11 -22.47 25.18 5.36
C ALA A 11 -23.44 23.98 5.31
N GLU A 12 -24.73 24.23 5.09
CA GLU A 12 -25.74 23.19 4.93
C GLU A 12 -25.42 22.28 3.74
N ASN A 13 -25.13 22.85 2.56
CA ASN A 13 -24.77 22.07 1.38
C ASN A 13 -23.50 21.22 1.61
N ALA A 14 -22.50 21.77 2.30
CA ALA A 14 -21.29 21.04 2.66
C ALA A 14 -21.57 19.88 3.63
N LEU A 15 -22.45 20.09 4.63
CA LEU A 15 -22.86 19.04 5.56
C LEU A 15 -23.65 17.93 4.87
N VAL A 16 -24.60 18.28 3.98
CA VAL A 16 -25.39 17.30 3.23
C VAL A 16 -24.50 16.48 2.29
N ALA A 17 -23.57 17.13 1.58
CA ALA A 17 -22.60 16.45 0.74
C ALA A 17 -21.69 15.52 1.56
N GLY A 18 -21.19 15.99 2.72
CA GLY A 18 -20.39 15.17 3.63
C GLY A 18 -21.16 13.96 4.16
N ALA A 19 -22.41 14.15 4.58
CA ALA A 19 -23.28 13.08 5.08
C ALA A 19 -23.55 12.02 4.01
N SER A 20 -23.78 12.42 2.76
CA SER A 20 -23.99 11.48 1.64
C SER A 20 -22.75 10.61 1.39
N GLN A 21 -21.55 11.20 1.43
CA GLN A 21 -20.29 10.47 1.28
C GLN A 21 -20.04 9.50 2.43
N ILE A 22 -20.32 9.92 3.67
CA ILE A 22 -20.20 9.05 4.85
C ILE A 22 -21.19 7.89 4.76
N ALA A 23 -22.44 8.13 4.35
CA ALA A 23 -23.46 7.09 4.19
C ALA A 23 -23.03 6.02 3.16
N MET A 24 -22.43 6.45 2.04
CA MET A 24 -21.87 5.53 1.05
C MET A 24 -20.78 4.65 1.69
N ILE A 25 -19.78 5.27 2.33
CA ILE A 25 -18.66 4.57 2.97
C ILE A 25 -19.17 3.61 4.07
N ALA A 26 -20.15 4.01 4.87
CA ALA A 26 -20.73 3.20 5.92
C ALA A 26 -21.39 1.92 5.37
N SER A 27 -22.15 2.04 4.27
CA SER A 27 -22.77 0.89 3.60
C SER A 27 -21.72 -0.12 3.10
N ILE A 28 -20.64 0.38 2.49
CA ILE A 28 -19.54 -0.44 2.01
C ILE A 28 -18.84 -1.18 3.17
N ILE A 29 -18.56 -0.49 4.27
CA ILE A 29 -17.91 -1.08 5.46
C ILE A 29 -18.80 -2.13 6.11
N LEU A 30 -20.13 -1.91 6.15
CA LEU A 30 -21.08 -2.89 6.67
C LEU A 30 -21.02 -4.19 5.87
N CYS A 31 -21.03 -4.11 4.53
CA CYS A 31 -20.86 -5.28 3.66
C CYS A 31 -19.50 -5.96 3.86
N ALA A 32 -18.40 -5.19 3.94
CA ALA A 32 -17.07 -5.73 4.20
C ALA A 32 -16.99 -6.46 5.55
N SER A 33 -17.68 -5.95 6.57
CA SER A 33 -17.71 -6.56 7.91
C SER A 33 -18.44 -7.91 7.90
N ILE A 34 -19.49 -8.06 7.09
CA ILE A 34 -20.16 -9.35 6.89
C ILE A 34 -19.18 -10.36 6.27
N ILE A 35 -18.43 -9.95 5.24
CA ILE A 35 -17.42 -10.80 4.60
C ILE A 35 -16.38 -11.25 5.63
N ILE A 36 -15.86 -10.33 6.45
CA ILE A 36 -14.89 -10.65 7.50
C ILE A 36 -15.48 -11.60 8.53
N GLY A 37 -16.73 -11.40 8.93
CA GLY A 37 -17.44 -12.32 9.82
C GLY A 37 -17.52 -13.74 9.25
N VAL A 38 -17.86 -13.86 7.96
CA VAL A 38 -17.87 -15.16 7.25
C VAL A 38 -16.46 -15.75 7.15
N LEU A 39 -15.44 -14.96 6.82
CA LEU A 39 -14.04 -15.40 6.76
C LEU A 39 -13.55 -15.92 8.12
N GLY A 40 -13.99 -15.29 9.22
CA GLY A 40 -13.70 -15.70 10.58
C GLY A 40 -14.34 -17.04 10.94
N ILE A 41 -15.64 -17.20 10.67
CA ILE A 41 -16.38 -18.43 11.01
C ILE A 41 -15.95 -19.62 10.13
N THR A 42 -15.66 -19.38 8.85
CA THR A 42 -15.18 -20.42 7.91
C THR A 42 -13.73 -20.83 8.15
N GLY A 43 -12.98 -20.06 8.95
CA GLY A 43 -11.56 -20.27 9.20
C GLY A 43 -10.67 -20.01 7.98
N LEU A 44 -11.21 -19.42 6.90
CA LEU A 44 -10.44 -19.13 5.69
C LEU A 44 -9.35 -18.09 5.97
N GLY A 45 -9.65 -17.10 6.81
CA GLY A 45 -8.65 -16.10 7.25
C GLY A 45 -7.45 -16.79 7.91
N VAL A 46 -7.71 -17.63 8.91
CA VAL A 46 -6.68 -18.39 9.64
C VAL A 46 -5.88 -19.31 8.72
N LYS A 47 -6.53 -19.96 7.75
CA LYS A 47 -5.83 -20.78 6.74
C LYS A 47 -4.89 -19.95 5.89
N VAL A 48 -5.31 -18.79 5.40
CA VAL A 48 -4.44 -17.91 4.61
C VAL A 48 -3.28 -17.38 5.45
N THR A 49 -3.53 -16.95 6.69
CA THR A 49 -2.47 -16.59 7.65
C THR A 49 -1.46 -17.74 7.83
N SER A 50 -1.96 -18.97 8.01
CA SER A 50 -1.13 -20.17 8.16
C SER A 50 -0.36 -20.53 6.88
N LEU A 51 -0.93 -20.29 5.70
CA LEU A 51 -0.26 -20.47 4.41
C LEU A 51 0.88 -19.45 4.23
N ILE A 52 0.68 -18.20 4.61
CA ILE A 52 1.74 -17.18 4.63
C ILE A 52 2.85 -17.61 5.57
N MET A 53 2.49 -18.12 6.75
CA MET A 53 3.46 -18.52 7.78
C MET A 53 4.26 -19.76 7.42
N SER A 54 3.59 -20.82 6.97
CA SER A 54 4.23 -22.05 6.50
C SER A 54 5.02 -21.82 5.21
N GLY A 55 4.49 -21.05 4.27
CA GLY A 55 5.16 -20.71 3.02
C GLY A 55 6.39 -19.80 3.21
N SER A 56 6.41 -18.99 4.28
CA SER A 56 7.56 -18.15 4.62
C SER A 56 8.61 -18.84 5.48
N SER A 57 8.35 -20.07 5.96
CA SER A 57 9.23 -20.78 6.91
C SER A 57 9.58 -19.97 8.16
N GLY A 58 8.70 -19.04 8.58
CA GLY A 58 8.94 -18.15 9.72
C GLY A 58 9.87 -16.95 9.44
N LEU A 59 10.24 -16.71 8.18
CA LEU A 59 11.05 -15.54 7.80
C LEU A 59 10.17 -14.35 7.41
N LEU A 60 10.51 -13.16 7.90
CA LEU A 60 9.76 -11.93 7.66
C LEU A 60 9.68 -11.55 6.17
N TRP A 61 10.80 -11.62 5.45
CA TRP A 61 10.87 -11.17 4.05
C TRP A 61 10.00 -11.99 3.08
N PRO A 62 10.04 -13.34 3.10
CA PRO A 62 9.09 -14.14 2.32
C PRO A 62 7.64 -13.91 2.73
N ALA A 63 7.36 -13.70 4.02
CA ALA A 63 6.01 -13.43 4.49
C ALA A 63 5.47 -12.10 3.97
N LEU A 64 6.31 -11.06 3.90
CA LEU A 64 5.95 -9.77 3.30
C LEU A 64 5.62 -9.91 1.82
N LEU A 65 6.38 -10.70 1.07
CA LEU A 65 6.12 -10.96 -0.35
C LEU A 65 4.79 -11.70 -0.54
N LEU A 66 4.56 -12.78 0.22
CA LEU A 66 3.30 -13.53 0.17
C LEU A 66 2.11 -12.67 0.58
N THR A 67 2.29 -11.82 1.59
CA THR A 67 1.28 -10.86 2.04
C THR A 67 0.98 -9.82 0.96
N ALA A 68 2.00 -9.27 0.31
CA ALA A 68 1.84 -8.33 -0.80
C ALA A 68 1.03 -8.96 -1.94
N ILE A 69 1.35 -10.19 -2.34
CA ILE A 69 0.61 -10.94 -3.37
C ILE A 69 -0.84 -11.16 -2.92
N ALA A 70 -1.06 -11.59 -1.67
CA ALA A 70 -2.39 -11.77 -1.12
C ALA A 70 -3.20 -10.46 -1.15
N CYS A 71 -2.60 -9.33 -0.78
CA CYS A 71 -3.24 -8.01 -0.83
C CYS A 71 -3.58 -7.58 -2.26
N LEU A 72 -2.70 -7.87 -3.23
CA LEU A 72 -2.94 -7.57 -4.64
C LEU A 72 -4.11 -8.37 -5.23
N ILE A 73 -4.31 -9.63 -4.79
CA ILE A 73 -5.39 -10.49 -5.25
C ILE A 73 -6.70 -10.18 -4.51
N LEU A 74 -6.63 -10.03 -3.19
CA LEU A 74 -7.79 -9.75 -2.33
C LEU A 74 -8.34 -8.34 -2.52
N GLY A 75 -7.53 -7.41 -3.05
CA GLY A 75 -7.93 -6.06 -3.43
C GLY A 75 -8.92 -5.96 -4.59
N MET A 76 -9.73 -7.01 -4.84
CA MET A 76 -10.83 -7.06 -5.82
C MET A 76 -11.62 -5.75 -5.77
N GLU A 77 -11.69 -5.02 -6.89
CA GLU A 77 -12.20 -3.65 -7.08
C GLU A 77 -13.34 -3.20 -6.14
N VAL A 78 -13.01 -2.96 -4.88
CA VAL A 78 -13.88 -2.43 -3.85
C VAL A 78 -13.25 -1.12 -3.33
N PRO A 79 -14.04 -0.24 -2.71
CA PRO A 79 -13.52 1.00 -2.14
C PRO A 79 -12.34 0.72 -1.21
N THR A 80 -11.34 1.59 -1.25
CA THR A 80 -10.02 1.40 -0.63
C THR A 80 -10.09 1.03 0.86
N THR A 81 -11.07 1.58 1.56
CA THR A 81 -11.35 1.27 2.97
C THR A 81 -11.75 -0.18 3.18
N ALA A 82 -12.66 -0.72 2.37
CA ALA A 82 -13.08 -2.12 2.44
C ALA A 82 -11.95 -3.08 2.04
N ALA A 83 -11.21 -2.77 0.97
CA ALA A 83 -10.08 -3.58 0.54
C ALA A 83 -9.05 -3.75 1.67
N TYR A 84 -8.70 -2.63 2.32
CA TYR A 84 -7.79 -2.64 3.46
C TYR A 84 -8.33 -3.47 4.63
N VAL A 85 -9.59 -3.27 5.04
CA VAL A 85 -10.19 -3.94 6.19
C VAL A 85 -10.25 -5.47 5.98
N ILE A 86 -10.53 -5.92 4.76
CA ILE A 86 -10.48 -7.35 4.40
C ILE A 86 -9.04 -7.87 4.43
N CYS A 87 -8.11 -7.19 3.76
CA CYS A 87 -6.71 -7.64 3.69
C CYS A 87 -6.06 -7.73 5.07
N VAL A 88 -6.31 -6.74 5.94
CA VAL A 88 -5.70 -6.71 7.27
C VAL A 88 -6.27 -7.75 8.21
N SER A 89 -7.55 -8.12 8.06
CA SER A 89 -8.13 -9.22 8.85
C SER A 89 -7.49 -10.57 8.55
N VAL A 90 -6.87 -10.73 7.38
CA VAL A 90 -6.28 -12.00 6.92
C VAL A 90 -4.77 -12.00 7.10
N ALA A 91 -4.09 -10.96 6.61
CA ALA A 91 -2.62 -10.92 6.60
C ALA A 91 -2.00 -10.16 7.78
N GLY A 92 -2.78 -9.32 8.47
CA GLY A 92 -2.32 -8.55 9.64
C GLY A 92 -1.76 -9.45 10.74
N PRO A 93 -2.49 -10.50 11.18
CA PRO A 93 -2.00 -11.41 12.22
C PRO A 93 -0.67 -12.07 11.86
N ALA A 94 -0.49 -12.52 10.61
CA ALA A 94 0.74 -13.20 10.19
C ALA A 94 1.98 -12.30 10.34
N LEU A 95 1.88 -11.02 9.97
CA LEU A 95 3.01 -10.10 10.05
C LEU A 95 3.31 -9.71 11.51
N ILE A 96 2.28 -9.54 12.34
CA ILE A 96 2.43 -9.20 13.76
C ILE A 96 3.06 -10.37 14.52
N ASP A 97 2.63 -11.61 14.25
CA ASP A 97 3.19 -12.82 14.85
C ASP A 97 4.67 -13.03 14.49
N LEU A 98 5.09 -12.51 13.33
CA LEU A 98 6.48 -12.47 12.88
C LEU A 98 7.33 -11.36 13.53
N GLY A 99 6.77 -10.60 14.47
CA GLY A 99 7.46 -9.55 15.22
C GLY A 99 7.38 -8.15 14.59
N MET A 100 6.54 -7.95 13.57
CA MET A 100 6.31 -6.61 13.02
C MET A 100 5.43 -5.78 13.96
N ALA A 101 5.80 -4.52 14.18
CA ALA A 101 4.97 -3.60 14.95
C ALA A 101 3.57 -3.45 14.30
N PRO A 102 2.48 -3.39 15.07
CA PRO A 102 1.12 -3.33 14.50
C PRO A 102 0.97 -2.21 13.47
N LEU A 103 1.41 -1.00 13.81
CA LEU A 103 1.32 0.16 12.90
C LEU A 103 2.01 -0.10 11.56
N GLN A 104 3.18 -0.73 11.56
CA GLN A 104 3.94 -1.07 10.36
C GLN A 104 3.22 -2.12 9.51
N ALA A 105 2.66 -3.16 10.14
CA ALA A 105 1.87 -4.18 9.45
C ALA A 105 0.61 -3.58 8.79
N HIS A 106 -0.12 -2.73 9.53
CA HIS A 106 -1.29 -2.03 9.03
C HIS A 106 -0.96 -1.11 7.84
N LEU A 107 0.11 -0.32 7.93
CA LEU A 107 0.57 0.55 6.85
C LEU A 107 1.03 -0.24 5.63
N PHE A 108 1.77 -1.34 5.83
CA PHE A 108 2.23 -2.21 4.75
C PHE A 108 1.04 -2.77 3.95
N ILE A 109 0.06 -3.35 4.66
CA ILE A 109 -1.13 -3.94 4.04
C ILE A 109 -1.99 -2.87 3.37
N PHE A 110 -2.21 -1.73 4.04
CA PHE A 110 -2.93 -0.59 3.46
C PHE A 110 -2.29 -0.13 2.15
N TRP A 111 -0.97 -0.01 2.13
CA TRP A 111 -0.24 0.45 0.95
C TRP A 111 -0.35 -0.54 -0.22
N PHE A 112 -0.15 -1.84 0.03
CA PHE A 112 -0.28 -2.85 -1.00
C PHE A 112 -1.72 -3.01 -1.51
N ALA A 113 -2.71 -2.82 -0.64
CA ALA A 113 -4.12 -2.76 -1.05
C ALA A 113 -4.39 -1.59 -2.00
N LEU A 114 -3.80 -0.41 -1.78
CA LEU A 114 -3.98 0.75 -2.67
C LEU A 114 -3.32 0.57 -4.05
N ILE A 115 -2.08 0.07 -4.09
CA ILE A 115 -1.35 -0.09 -5.36
C ILE A 115 -1.91 -1.24 -6.22
N SER A 116 -2.75 -2.12 -5.66
CA SER A 116 -3.48 -3.15 -6.44
C SER A 116 -4.29 -2.54 -7.59
N THR A 117 -4.73 -1.29 -7.45
CA THR A 117 -5.52 -0.57 -8.46
C THR A 117 -4.73 -0.25 -9.74
N ILE A 118 -3.40 -0.31 -9.69
CA ILE A 118 -2.51 -0.15 -10.87
C ILE A 118 -1.76 -1.44 -11.23
N THR A 119 -1.81 -2.46 -10.38
CA THR A 119 -1.04 -3.71 -10.54
C THR A 119 -1.95 -4.83 -11.07
N PRO A 120 -1.59 -5.52 -12.17
CA PRO A 120 -2.27 -6.74 -12.56
C PRO A 120 -2.17 -7.79 -11.43
N PRO A 121 -3.24 -8.57 -11.15
CA PRO A 121 -4.41 -8.86 -11.99
C PRO A 121 -5.63 -7.95 -11.77
N VAL A 122 -5.67 -7.13 -10.72
CA VAL A 122 -6.87 -6.34 -10.39
C VAL A 122 -6.92 -5.04 -11.20
N CYS A 123 -5.85 -4.23 -11.17
CA CYS A 123 -5.63 -3.01 -11.96
C CYS A 123 -6.87 -2.19 -12.40
N GLY A 124 -7.89 -2.03 -11.55
CA GLY A 124 -9.19 -1.45 -11.92
C GLY A 124 -9.10 -0.03 -12.49
N ALA A 125 -8.27 0.82 -11.90
CA ALA A 125 -8.08 2.20 -12.36
C ALA A 125 -7.48 2.25 -13.78
N VAL A 126 -6.58 1.30 -14.08
CA VAL A 126 -5.96 1.18 -15.40
C VAL A 126 -6.97 0.74 -16.45
N PHE A 127 -7.87 -0.19 -16.13
CA PHE A 127 -8.92 -0.62 -17.06
C PHE A 127 -9.83 0.56 -17.45
N ILE A 128 -10.29 1.34 -16.47
CA ILE A 128 -11.12 2.52 -16.71
C ILE A 128 -10.35 3.54 -17.56
N ALA A 129 -9.12 3.88 -17.17
CA ALA A 129 -8.30 4.85 -17.89
C ALA A 129 -8.02 4.42 -19.34
N SER A 130 -7.70 3.15 -19.56
CA SER A 130 -7.46 2.60 -20.91
C SER A 130 -8.70 2.64 -21.79
N GLY A 131 -9.89 2.42 -21.22
CA GLY A 131 -11.18 2.52 -21.89
C GLY A 131 -11.52 3.94 -22.34
N MET A 132 -11.12 4.96 -21.57
CA MET A 132 -11.32 6.37 -21.93
C MET A 132 -10.52 6.80 -23.17
N ILE A 133 -9.34 6.20 -23.40
CA ILE A 133 -8.43 6.57 -24.49
C ILE A 133 -8.34 5.51 -25.60
N GLY A 134 -9.06 4.39 -25.48
CA GLY A 134 -9.05 3.30 -26.46
C GLY A 134 -7.70 2.57 -26.60
N ALA A 135 -6.86 2.60 -25.57
CA ALA A 135 -5.53 1.99 -25.59
C ALA A 135 -5.55 0.58 -24.97
N ASN A 136 -4.51 -0.21 -25.25
CA ASN A 136 -4.34 -1.52 -24.62
C ASN A 136 -4.08 -1.36 -23.11
N TRP A 137 -4.97 -1.92 -22.28
CA TRP A 137 -4.89 -1.82 -20.82
C TRP A 137 -3.56 -2.29 -20.24
N LEU A 138 -2.92 -3.31 -20.84
CA LEU A 138 -1.65 -3.86 -20.35
C LEU A 138 -0.51 -2.85 -20.57
N GLN A 139 -0.53 -2.10 -21.68
CA GLN A 139 0.45 -1.04 -21.93
C GLN A 139 0.26 0.12 -20.94
N VAL A 140 -0.99 0.48 -20.65
CA VAL A 140 -1.31 1.51 -19.64
C VAL A 140 -0.88 1.03 -18.25
N ALA A 141 -1.08 -0.26 -17.91
CA ALA A 141 -0.67 -0.86 -16.65
C ALA A 141 0.85 -0.79 -16.47
N VAL A 142 1.60 -1.28 -17.46
CA VAL A 142 3.08 -1.27 -17.42
C VAL A 142 3.60 0.16 -17.28
N THR A 143 2.99 1.12 -18.00
CA THR A 143 3.36 2.53 -17.89
C THR A 143 3.06 3.07 -16.48
N ALA A 144 1.86 2.84 -15.95
CA ALA A 144 1.48 3.26 -14.60
C ALA A 144 2.38 2.65 -13.52
N MET A 145 2.68 1.34 -13.63
CA MET A 145 3.58 0.65 -12.71
C MET A 145 5.01 1.19 -12.81
N SER A 146 5.50 1.49 -14.03
CA SER A 146 6.84 2.05 -14.23
C SER A 146 7.01 3.43 -13.61
N LEU A 147 5.97 4.27 -13.69
CA LEU A 147 5.91 5.57 -13.01
C LEU A 147 5.75 5.41 -11.50
N GLY A 148 5.02 4.38 -11.07
CA GLY A 148 4.71 4.08 -9.68
C GLY A 148 5.73 3.20 -8.95
N VAL A 149 6.91 2.89 -9.52
CA VAL A 149 7.86 1.95 -8.90
C VAL A 149 8.22 2.32 -7.46
N GLY A 150 8.36 3.62 -7.17
CA GLY A 150 8.64 4.08 -5.81
C GLY A 150 7.59 3.65 -4.78
N LEU A 151 6.32 3.52 -5.19
CA LEU A 151 5.23 3.07 -4.34
C LEU A 151 5.37 1.60 -3.92
N TYR A 152 6.11 0.77 -4.65
CA TYR A 152 6.36 -0.62 -4.25
C TYR A 152 7.54 -0.74 -3.28
N VAL A 153 8.50 0.19 -3.36
CA VAL A 153 9.71 0.18 -2.53
C VAL A 153 9.44 0.75 -1.14
N ILE A 154 8.60 1.79 -1.03
CA ILE A 154 8.31 2.47 0.24
C ILE A 154 7.81 1.50 1.33
N PRO A 155 6.81 0.62 1.09
CA PRO A 155 6.33 -0.31 2.12
C PRO A 155 7.41 -1.29 2.58
N LEU A 156 8.30 -1.70 1.68
CA LEU A 156 9.41 -2.59 2.00
C LEU A 156 10.47 -1.86 2.84
N ALA A 157 10.72 -0.59 2.57
CA ALA A 157 11.58 0.25 3.41
C ALA A 157 10.98 0.45 4.81
N LEU A 158 9.67 0.74 4.90
CA LEU A 158 8.94 0.77 6.17
C LEU A 158 8.98 -0.58 6.90
N ALA A 159 8.98 -1.68 6.15
CA ALA A 159 9.08 -3.02 6.71
C ALA A 159 10.48 -3.33 7.28
N ALA A 160 11.53 -2.78 6.67
CA ALA A 160 12.92 -2.99 7.04
C ALA A 160 13.38 -2.06 8.18
N ASP A 161 12.82 -0.86 8.26
CA ASP A 161 13.26 0.19 9.18
C ASP A 161 12.07 0.79 9.93
N SER A 162 11.93 0.41 11.20
CA SER A 162 10.88 0.91 12.09
C SER A 162 11.05 2.38 12.47
N SER A 163 12.26 2.95 12.30
CA SER A 163 12.54 4.36 12.62
C SER A 163 11.76 5.34 11.74
N LEU A 164 11.36 4.91 10.53
CA LEU A 164 10.51 5.68 9.63
C LEU A 164 9.11 5.96 10.20
N VAL A 165 8.64 5.11 11.12
CA VAL A 165 7.31 5.20 11.73
C VAL A 165 7.38 5.79 13.13
N SER A 166 8.50 5.62 13.85
CA SER A 166 8.66 6.03 15.24
C SER A 166 9.14 7.48 15.40
N ILE A 167 8.45 8.43 14.75
CA ILE A 167 8.80 9.87 14.76
C ILE A 167 8.77 10.46 16.18
N THR A 168 7.92 9.92 17.04
CA THR A 168 7.72 10.41 18.42
C THR A 168 8.85 10.02 19.37
N THR A 169 9.57 8.93 19.11
CA THR A 169 10.63 8.43 20.00
C THR A 169 12.02 8.90 19.56
N THR A 170 12.31 8.89 18.26
CA THR A 170 13.63 9.24 17.72
C THR A 170 13.51 10.10 16.44
N PRO A 171 13.19 11.41 16.57
CA PRO A 171 12.91 12.26 15.42
C PRO A 171 14.13 12.47 14.50
N LEU A 172 15.34 12.42 15.04
CA LEU A 172 16.56 12.59 14.26
C LEU A 172 16.87 11.36 13.39
N GLU A 173 16.65 10.15 13.91
CA GLU A 173 16.79 8.90 13.16
C GLU A 173 15.75 8.81 12.05
N ALA A 174 14.50 9.16 12.36
CA ALA A 174 13.43 9.23 11.37
C ALA A 174 13.78 10.18 10.20
N LEU A 175 14.40 11.33 10.49
CA LEU A 175 14.84 12.26 9.46
C LEU A 175 15.93 11.65 8.56
N PHE A 176 16.94 10.99 9.14
CA PHE A 176 17.98 10.30 8.36
C PHE A 176 17.40 9.16 7.53
N ALA A 177 16.47 8.39 8.08
CA ALA A 177 15.79 7.32 7.37
C ALA A 177 14.96 7.86 6.19
N VAL A 178 14.23 8.98 6.36
CA VAL A 178 13.49 9.64 5.28
C VAL A 178 14.43 10.12 4.17
N ILE A 179 15.54 10.78 4.52
CA ILE A 179 16.53 11.24 3.53
C ILE A 179 17.11 10.06 2.76
N ARG A 180 17.47 8.99 3.47
CA ARG A 180 18.03 7.75 2.91
C ARG A 180 17.06 7.07 1.95
N VAL A 181 15.80 6.86 2.35
CA VAL A 181 14.77 6.28 1.48
C VAL A 181 14.52 7.20 0.28
N GLY A 182 14.49 8.52 0.49
CA GLY A 182 14.39 9.51 -0.58
C GLY A 182 15.54 9.40 -1.60
N LEU A 183 16.78 9.27 -1.14
CA LEU A 183 17.95 9.06 -2.00
C LEU A 183 17.90 7.72 -2.72
N GLY A 184 17.48 6.65 -2.04
CA GLY A 184 17.29 5.33 -2.65
C GLY A 184 16.25 5.36 -3.77
N LEU A 185 15.09 5.97 -3.51
CA LEU A 185 14.03 6.15 -4.50
C LEU A 185 14.45 7.05 -5.66
N TRP A 186 15.23 8.10 -5.39
CA TRP A 186 15.78 8.96 -6.43
C TRP A 186 16.72 8.18 -7.35
N LEU A 187 17.60 7.34 -6.81
CA LEU A 187 18.47 6.46 -7.60
C LEU A 187 17.68 5.42 -8.41
N VAL A 188 16.62 4.84 -7.84
CA VAL A 188 15.72 3.93 -8.56
C VAL A 188 15.04 4.66 -9.72
N SER A 189 14.52 5.87 -9.49
CA SER A 189 13.89 6.71 -10.51
C SER A 189 14.87 7.08 -11.63
N MET A 190 16.11 7.45 -11.28
CA MET A 190 17.17 7.69 -12.26
C MET A 190 17.49 6.45 -13.08
N GLY A 191 17.55 5.26 -12.47
CA GLY A 191 17.78 4.01 -13.18
C GLY A 191 16.67 3.66 -14.17
N LEU A 192 15.42 3.98 -13.83
CA LEU A 192 14.25 3.78 -14.69
C LEU A 192 14.20 4.77 -15.86
N VAL A 193 14.45 6.06 -15.62
CA VAL A 193 14.33 7.13 -16.63
C VAL A 193 15.57 7.27 -17.51
N SER A 194 16.77 6.90 -17.02
CA SER A 194 18.01 7.13 -17.76
C SER A 194 18.14 6.26 -19.01
N SER A 195 18.55 6.89 -20.13
CA SER A 195 18.90 6.22 -21.40
C SER A 195 20.27 5.52 -21.37
N LYS A 196 20.84 5.30 -20.18
CA LYS A 196 22.13 4.61 -20.01
C LYS A 196 22.02 3.11 -20.32
N GLN A 197 23.16 2.47 -20.57
CA GLN A 197 23.26 1.03 -20.85
C GLN A 197 22.50 0.20 -19.80
N PHE A 198 21.87 -0.91 -20.25
CA PHE A 198 21.04 -1.78 -19.43
C PHE A 198 21.69 -2.19 -18.09
N VAL A 199 23.01 -2.47 -18.12
CA VAL A 199 23.79 -2.83 -16.92
C VAL A 199 23.85 -1.70 -15.89
N MET A 200 24.04 -0.45 -16.32
CA MET A 200 24.05 0.70 -15.41
C MET A 200 22.67 0.97 -14.82
N ARG A 201 21.59 0.73 -15.58
CA ARG A 201 20.21 0.87 -15.09
C ARG A 201 19.93 -0.14 -13.97
N CYS A 202 20.28 -1.41 -14.20
CA CYS A 202 20.17 -2.45 -13.19
C CYS A 202 21.04 -2.15 -11.96
N ALA A 203 22.24 -1.61 -12.14
CA ALA A 203 23.12 -1.22 -11.05
C ALA A 203 22.53 -0.07 -10.20
N PHE A 204 21.96 0.97 -10.82
CA PHE A 204 21.32 2.07 -10.08
C PHE A 204 20.04 1.64 -9.36
N ILE A 205 19.24 0.77 -9.98
CA ILE A 205 18.04 0.20 -9.34
C ILE A 205 18.44 -0.67 -8.16
N GLY A 206 19.43 -1.56 -8.34
CA GLY A 206 19.94 -2.41 -7.27
C GLY A 206 20.57 -1.61 -6.12
N ALA A 207 21.37 -0.59 -6.43
CA ALA A 207 21.95 0.30 -5.43
C ALA A 207 20.88 1.12 -4.70
N GLY A 208 19.89 1.66 -5.42
CA GLY A 208 18.80 2.44 -4.83
C GLY A 208 17.90 1.60 -3.92
N VAL A 209 17.54 0.38 -4.34
CA VAL A 209 16.81 -0.58 -3.49
C VAL A 209 17.66 -1.01 -2.29
N GLY A 210 18.95 -1.29 -2.48
CA GLY A 210 19.86 -1.63 -1.40
C GLY A 210 20.01 -0.51 -0.37
N ILE A 211 20.11 0.75 -0.83
CA ILE A 211 20.14 1.92 0.05
C ILE A 211 18.81 2.09 0.77
N ALA A 212 17.67 1.90 0.10
CA ALA A 212 16.35 2.05 0.71
C ALA A 212 16.00 0.95 1.73
N LEU A 213 16.51 -0.28 1.53
CA LEU A 213 16.15 -1.45 2.35
C LEU A 213 17.19 -1.83 3.41
N MET A 214 18.40 -1.26 3.37
CA MET A 214 19.41 -1.62 4.37
C MET A 214 18.93 -1.13 5.75
N PRO A 215 18.97 -1.97 6.79
CA PRO A 215 18.50 -1.60 8.11
C PRO A 215 19.39 -0.48 8.68
N PHE A 216 18.78 0.51 9.33
CA PHE A 216 19.53 1.50 10.10
C PHE A 216 19.91 0.87 11.45
N GLY A 217 21.09 0.24 11.49
CA GLY A 217 21.70 -0.20 12.73
C GLY A 217 22.68 0.87 13.21
N PHE A 218 22.27 1.73 14.14
CA PHE A 218 23.23 2.26 15.10
C PHE A 218 23.40 1.20 16.20
N PRO A 219 24.64 0.85 16.58
CA PRO A 219 24.87 0.02 17.77
C PRO A 219 24.35 0.69 19.04
#